data_AF-V6LQP6-F1
#
_entry.id   AF-V6LQP6-F1
#
_cell.length_a   1.000
_cell.length_b   1.000
_cell.length_c   1.000
_cell.angle_alpha   90.00
_cell.angle_beta   90.00
_cell.angle_gamma   90.00
#
_symmetry.space_group_name_H-M   'P 1'
#
loop_
_entity.id
_entity.type
_entity.pdbx_description
1 polymer ?
#
loop_
_entity_poly.entity_id
_entity_poly.type
_entity_poly.pdbx_seq_one_letter_code
_entity_poly.pdbx_strand_id
1 'polypeptide(L)' 'MSSSDDALNIEDQNVQEDIYEPLYNNVHIWDLDLDSIPEKMWRNCRTREDITKYFNYGFDEVTFRMFQQYKQKQMKGQK' A
#
# COMPACT_ATOMS: atom_id res chain seq x y z
N MET A 1 39.35 6.96 39.43
CA MET A 1 38.95 8.02 38.48
C MET A 1 37.48 7.80 38.16
N SER A 2 36.69 8.87 38.21
CA SER A 2 35.21 8.84 38.16
C SER A 2 34.68 9.00 36.74
N SER A 3 33.52 8.38 36.49
CA SER A 3 32.46 8.71 35.51
C SER A 3 32.74 8.52 34.02
N SER A 4 31.98 7.62 33.38
CA SER A 4 30.80 8.04 32.59
C SER A 4 30.05 6.80 32.08
N ASP A 5 29.05 6.36 32.85
CA ASP A 5 27.93 5.57 32.35
C ASP A 5 26.97 6.55 31.65
N ASP A 6 27.32 6.96 30.43
CA ASP A 6 26.39 7.67 29.55
C ASP A 6 25.53 6.62 28.84
N ALA A 7 24.59 6.05 29.60
CA ALA A 7 23.48 5.31 29.03
C ALA A 7 22.66 6.27 28.17
N LEU A 8 22.79 6.14 26.85
CA LEU A 8 21.92 6.83 25.91
C LEU A 8 20.47 6.39 26.19
N ASN A 9 19.73 7.26 26.88
CA ASN A 9 18.30 7.18 27.03
C ASN A 9 17.70 7.42 25.65
N ILE A 10 17.63 6.36 24.84
CA ILE A 10 16.81 6.34 23.63
C ILE A 10 15.39 6.37 24.17
N GLU A 11 14.85 7.58 24.28
CA GLU A 11 13.42 7.79 24.49
C GLU A 11 12.72 7.05 23.36
N ASP A 12 12.04 5.96 23.74
CA ASP A 12 11.19 5.14 22.91
C ASP A 12 10.12 6.07 22.33
N GLN A 13 10.43 6.65 21.17
CA GLN A 13 9.48 7.45 20.44
C GLN A 13 8.39 6.47 20.03
N ASN A 14 7.28 6.53 20.76
CA ASN A 14 6.00 5.95 20.40
C ASN A 14 5.59 6.56 19.05
N VAL A 15 6.16 6.02 17.98
CA VAL A 15 5.72 6.26 16.61
C VAL A 15 4.35 5.61 16.56
N GLN A 16 3.32 6.41 16.76
CA GLN A 16 1.98 6.04 16.32
C GLN A 16 2.13 5.81 14.82
N GLU A 17 2.29 4.55 14.41
CA GLU A 17 2.16 4.14 13.02
C GLU A 17 0.71 4.45 12.66
N ASP A 18 0.46 5.68 12.19
CA ASP A 18 -0.77 6.00 11.50
C ASP A 18 -0.91 4.95 10.41
N ILE A 19 -1.91 4.08 10.57
CA ILE A 19 -2.21 3.03 9.61
C ILE A 19 -2.58 3.75 8.31
N TYR A 20 -1.60 3.90 7.43
CA TYR A 20 -1.80 4.59 6.15
C TYR A 20 -2.66 3.67 5.29
N GLU A 21 -3.97 3.89 5.34
CA GLU A 21 -4.89 3.22 4.44
C GLU A 21 -4.81 3.92 3.07
N PRO A 22 -4.33 3.23 2.03
CA PRO A 22 -4.24 3.82 0.71
C PRO A 22 -5.65 4.12 0.17
N LEU A 23 -5.92 5.42 0.02
CA LEU A 23 -7.14 5.98 -0.56
C LEU A 23 -6.81 6.60 -1.93
N TYR A 24 -7.66 6.36 -2.91
CA TYR A 24 -7.65 7.01 -4.21
C TYR A 24 -9.00 7.69 -4.43
N ASN A 25 -9.02 9.01 -4.65
CA ASN A 25 -10.26 9.80 -4.74
C ASN A 25 -11.26 9.53 -3.59
N ASN A 26 -10.77 9.45 -2.35
CA ASN A 26 -11.54 9.13 -1.14
C ASN A 26 -12.18 7.72 -1.12
N VAL A 27 -11.76 6.82 -2.01
CA VAL A 27 -12.17 5.42 -2.05
C VAL A 27 -10.98 4.55 -1.70
N HIS A 28 -11.18 3.50 -0.90
CA HIS A 28 -10.11 2.53 -0.65
C HIS A 28 -9.66 1.89 -1.96
N ILE A 29 -8.35 1.73 -2.15
CA ILE A 29 -7.83 1.12 -3.39
C ILE A 29 -8.34 -0.31 -3.61
N TRP A 30 -8.78 -1.02 -2.55
CA TRP A 30 -9.38 -2.35 -2.64
C TRP A 30 -10.81 -2.36 -3.18
N ASP A 31 -11.49 -1.22 -3.12
CA ASP A 31 -12.86 -0.99 -3.60
C ASP A 31 -12.89 -0.18 -4.91
N LEU A 32 -11.72 0.20 -5.42
CA LEU A 32 -11.58 0.90 -6.69
C LEU A 32 -12.08 0.02 -7.85
N ASP A 33 -13.06 0.52 -8.61
CA ASP A 33 -13.46 -0.08 -9.87
C ASP A 33 -12.47 0.32 -10.98
N LEU A 34 -11.50 -0.56 -11.24
CA LEU A 34 -10.53 -0.37 -12.32
C LEU A 34 -11.19 -0.28 -13.71
N ASP A 35 -12.37 -0.86 -13.92
CA ASP A 35 -13.05 -0.85 -15.22
C ASP A 35 -13.78 0.46 -15.50
N SER A 36 -14.04 1.26 -14.46
CA SER A 36 -14.55 2.63 -14.60
C SER A 36 -13.52 3.61 -15.18
N ILE A 37 -12.23 3.26 -15.17
CA ILE A 37 -11.16 4.14 -15.63
C ILE A 37 -11.12 4.12 -17.18
N PRO A 38 -11.42 5.26 -17.85
CA PRO A 38 -11.64 5.30 -19.29
C PRO A 38 -10.39 4.98 -20.11
N GLU A 39 -9.22 5.42 -19.65
CA GLU A 39 -7.93 5.11 -20.26
C GLU A 39 -6.96 4.55 -19.23
N LYS A 40 -6.62 3.28 -19.38
CA LYS A 40 -5.69 2.57 -18.50
C LYS A 40 -4.28 2.73 -19.03
N MET A 41 -3.64 3.83 -18.65
CA MET A 41 -2.29 4.21 -19.09
C MET A 41 -1.25 3.08 -18.93
N TRP A 42 -1.38 2.27 -17.88
CA TRP A 42 -0.51 1.12 -17.64
C TRP A 42 -0.61 -0.02 -18.67
N ARG A 43 -1.65 -0.05 -19.52
CA ARG A 43 -1.76 -1.03 -20.62
C ARG A 43 -0.82 -0.73 -21.78
N ASN A 44 -0.38 0.52 -21.89
CA ASN A 44 0.60 0.93 -22.91
C ASN A 44 2.04 0.76 -22.42
N CYS A 45 2.26 0.47 -21.14
CA CYS A 45 3.57 0.19 -20.58
C CYS A 45 4.11 -1.13 -21.16
N ARG A 46 5.29 -1.07 -21.78
CA ARG A 46 5.96 -2.26 -22.35
C ARG A 46 7.08 -2.81 -21.48
N THR A 47 7.46 -2.07 -20.44
CA THR A 47 8.58 -2.42 -19.55
C THR A 47 8.10 -2.57 -18.12
N ARG A 48 8.86 -3.34 -17.33
CA ARG A 48 8.58 -3.50 -15.90
C ARG A 48 8.88 -2.25 -15.08
N GLU A 49 9.73 -1.37 -15.59
CA GLU A 49 10.03 -0.08 -14.95
C GLU A 49 8.87 0.92 -15.12
N ASP A 50 8.16 0.83 -16.25
CA ASP A 50 6.99 1.66 -16.49
C ASP A 50 5.77 1.20 -15.70
N ILE A 51 5.57 -0.12 -15.51
CA ILE A 51 4.43 -0.63 -14.72
C ILE A 51 4.57 -0.26 -13.24
N THR A 52 5.79 -0.20 -12.71
CA THR A 52 6.05 0.18 -11.30
C THR A 52 5.69 1.63 -10.96
N LYS A 53 5.45 2.48 -11.98
CA LYS A 53 4.90 3.83 -11.79
C LYS A 53 3.42 3.81 -11.37
N TYR A 54 2.71 2.70 -11.66
CA TYR A 54 1.29 2.54 -11.38
C TYR A 54 1.02 1.50 -10.28
N PHE A 55 1.82 0.43 -10.25
CA PHE A 55 1.64 -0.67 -9.32
C PHE A 55 2.90 -0.89 -8.47
N ASN A 56 2.72 -0.84 -7.15
CA ASN A 56 3.79 -1.14 -6.19
C ASN A 56 3.88 -2.64 -5.90
N TYR A 57 4.92 -3.06 -5.17
CA TYR A 57 5.10 -4.43 -4.68
C TYR A 57 5.16 -5.51 -5.77
N GLY A 58 5.50 -5.11 -7.01
CA GLY A 58 5.54 -6.01 -8.15
C GLY A 58 4.16 -6.45 -8.64
N PHE A 59 3.09 -5.78 -8.20
CA PHE A 59 1.76 -5.97 -8.76
C PHE A 59 1.68 -5.50 -10.22
N ASP A 60 0.68 -6.03 -10.90
CA ASP A 60 0.17 -5.61 -12.20
C ASP A 60 -1.37 -5.56 -12.14
N GLU A 61 -2.04 -5.21 -13.25
CA GLU A 61 -3.51 -5.13 -13.28
C GLU A 61 -4.17 -6.47 -12.87
N VAL A 62 -3.58 -7.61 -13.23
CA VAL A 62 -4.16 -8.94 -13.00
C VAL A 62 -4.05 -9.33 -11.53
N THR A 63 -2.84 -9.26 -10.99
CA THR A 63 -2.54 -9.62 -9.60
C THR A 63 -3.19 -8.65 -8.62
N PHE A 64 -3.26 -7.37 -8.94
CA PHE A 64 -3.98 -6.40 -8.12
C PHE A 64 -5.47 -6.71 -8.04
N ARG A 65 -6.13 -7.08 -9.15
CA ARG A 65 -7.54 -7.50 -9.13
C ARG A 65 -7.77 -8.74 -8.26
N MET A 66 -6.88 -9.72 -8.33
CA MET A 66 -6.95 -10.89 -7.45
C MET A 66 -6.85 -10.48 -5.98
N PHE A 67 -5.93 -9.56 -5.66
CA PHE A 67 -5.78 -9.02 -4.32
C PHE A 67 -7.02 -8.26 -3.84
N GLN A 68 -7.63 -7.42 -4.69
CA GLN A 68 -8.90 -6.74 -4.37
C GLN A 68 -9.99 -7.75 -4.01
N GLN A 69 -10.18 -8.78 -4.83
CA GLN A 69 -11.17 -9.84 -4.56
C GLN A 69 -10.90 -10.57 -3.25
N TYR A 70 -9.63 -10.87 -2.96
CA TYR A 70 -9.23 -11.49 -1.71
C TYR A 70 -9.55 -10.58 -0.50
N LYS A 71 -9.16 -9.31 -0.56
CA LYS A 71 -9.42 -8.32 0.51
C LYS A 71 -10.92 -8.13 0.76
N GLN A 72 -11.72 -8.00 -0.30
CA GLN A 72 -13.17 -7.88 -0.16
C GLN A 72 -13.80 -9.11 0.50
N LYS A 73 -13.30 -10.33 0.23
CA LYS A 73 -13.76 -11.55 0.93
C LYS A 73 -13.40 -11.54 2.41
N GLN A 74 -12.17 -11.12 2.75
CA GLN A 74 -11.73 -11.02 4.15
C GLN A 74 -12.58 -10.01 4.94
N MET A 75 -12.86 -8.84 4.35
CA MET A 75 -13.69 -7.82 4.99
C MET A 75 -15.16 -8.24 5.13
N LYS A 76 -15.71 -8.97 4.15
CA LYS A 76 -17.09 -9.49 4.21
C LYS A 76 -17.26 -10.63 5.22
N GLY A 77 -16.21 -11.39 5.50
CA GLY A 77 -16.21 -12.49 6.48
C GLY A 77 -16.08 -12.05 7.94
N GLN A 78 -15.88 -10.76 8.22
CA GLN A 78 -15.78 -10.20 9.58
C GLN A 78 -17.10 -9.60 10.09
N LYS A 79 -18.25 -9.94 9.47
CA LYS A 79 -19.58 -9.52 9.93
C LYS A 79 -20.29 -10.60 10.74
#